data_AF-A0A3D1BC03-F1
#
_entry.id   AF-A0A3D1BC03-F1
#
_cell.length_a   1.000
_cell.length_b   1.000
_cell.length_c   1.000
_cell.angle_alpha   90.00
_cell.angle_beta   90.00
_cell.angle_gamma   90.00
#
_symmetry.space_group_name_H-M   'P 1'
#
loop_
_entity.id
_entity.type
_entity.pdbx_description
1 polymer ?
#
loop_
_entity_poly.entity_id
_entity_poly.type
_entity_poly.pdbx_seq_one_letter_code
_entity_poly.pdbx_strand_id
1 'polypeptide(L)' 'GARLGDIGEVIQKHAEKNGFSVVREYCGHGIGKVFHEEPQVLHYGRAGTGLELKEGMTFTIE' A
#
# COMPACT_ATOMS: atom_id res chain seq x y z
N GLY A 1 -6.76 11.30 7.93
CA GLY A 1 -5.69 11.22 6.92
C GLY A 1 -6.10 10.29 5.80
N ALA A 2 -5.24 10.10 4.81
CA ALA A 2 -5.40 9.01 3.82
C ALA A 2 -5.30 7.64 4.50
N ARG A 3 -5.78 6.60 3.85
CA ARG A 3 -5.72 5.21 4.32
C ARG A 3 -4.91 4.34 3.37
N LEU A 4 -4.41 3.19 3.85
CA LEU A 4 -3.61 2.28 3.02
C LEU A 4 -4.37 1.81 1.76
N GLY A 5 -5.68 1.66 1.82
CA GLY A 5 -6.50 1.33 0.65
C GLY A 5 -6.47 2.39 -0.46
N ASP A 6 -6.19 3.65 -0.13
CA ASP A 6 -6.02 4.73 -1.11
C ASP A 6 -4.76 4.52 -1.95
N ILE A 7 -3.67 4.02 -1.35
CA ILE A 7 -2.41 3.70 -2.05
C ILE A 7 -2.65 2.58 -3.06
N GLY A 8 -3.26 1.48 -2.61
CA GLY A 8 -3.55 0.33 -3.45
C GLY A 8 -4.50 0.67 -4.62
N GLU A 9 -5.54 1.46 -4.39
CA GLU A 9 -6.45 1.90 -5.45
C GLU A 9 -5.73 2.73 -6.52
N VAL A 10 -4.84 3.66 -6.11
CA VAL A 10 -4.12 4.53 -7.07
C VAL A 10 -3.14 3.73 -7.93
N ILE A 11 -2.39 2.80 -7.32
CA ILE A 11 -1.46 1.94 -8.04
C ILE A 11 -2.22 1.06 -9.03
N GLN A 12 -3.27 0.37 -8.56
CA GLN A 12 -4.08 -0.52 -9.37
C GLN A 12 -4.71 0.21 -10.56
N LYS A 13 -5.35 1.37 -10.33
CA LYS A 13 -5.93 2.18 -11.42
C LYS A 13 -4.90 2.59 -12.46
N HIS A 14 -3.69 2.96 -12.04
CA HIS A 14 -2.65 3.36 -12.95
C HIS A 14 -2.15 2.18 -13.79
N ALA A 15 -1.87 1.03 -13.17
CA ALA A 15 -1.43 -0.17 -13.85
C ALA A 15 -2.48 -0.69 -14.85
N GLU A 16 -3.72 -0.88 -14.40
CA GLU A 16 -4.81 -1.44 -15.21
C GLU A 16 -5.18 -0.52 -16.38
N LYS A 17 -5.16 0.81 -16.19
CA LYS A 17 -5.38 1.77 -17.29
C LYS A 17 -4.36 1.64 -18.42
N ASN A 18 -3.14 1.18 -18.11
CA ASN A 18 -2.07 0.99 -19.08
C ASN A 18 -1.94 -0.47 -19.56
N GLY A 19 -2.90 -1.34 -19.25
CA GLY A 19 -2.89 -2.75 -19.67
C GLY A 19 -1.93 -3.64 -18.89
N PHE A 20 -1.46 -3.20 -17.72
CA PHE A 20 -0.65 -4.00 -16.80
C PHE A 20 -1.50 -4.58 -15.67
N SER A 21 -0.96 -5.57 -14.97
CA SER A 21 -1.53 -6.14 -13.74
C SER A 21 -0.68 -5.78 -12.51
N VAL A 22 -1.27 -5.94 -11.33
CA VAL A 22 -0.58 -5.78 -10.04
C VAL A 22 -0.40 -7.16 -9.39
N VAL A 23 0.82 -7.46 -8.96
CA VAL A 23 1.16 -8.68 -8.22
C VAL A 23 0.45 -8.69 -6.87
N ARG A 24 -0.10 -9.83 -6.42
CA ARG A 24 -0.93 -9.92 -5.20
C ARG A 24 -0.25 -10.68 -4.07
N GLU A 25 0.85 -11.35 -4.37
CA GLU A 25 1.60 -12.23 -3.46
C GLU A 25 2.64 -11.46 -2.63
N TYR A 26 3.03 -10.25 -3.07
CA TYR A 26 3.96 -9.37 -2.39
C TYR A 26 3.32 -8.02 -2.09
N CYS A 27 3.78 -7.40 -1.01
CA CYS A 27 3.30 -6.11 -0.53
C CYS A 27 4.47 -5.34 0.08
N GLY A 28 4.33 -4.02 0.17
CA GLY A 28 5.20 -3.22 1.01
C GLY A 28 4.93 -3.50 2.48
N HIS A 29 5.75 -2.93 3.35
CA HIS A 29 5.73 -3.22 4.78
C HIS A 29 6.19 -2.02 5.61
N GLY A 30 5.86 -2.02 6.90
CA GLY A 30 6.51 -1.14 7.87
C GLY A 30 8.01 -1.44 7.94
N ILE A 31 8.81 -0.39 8.13
CA ILE A 31 10.27 -0.52 8.27
C ILE A 31 10.79 0.43 9.35
N GLY A 32 11.71 -0.08 10.16
CA GLY A 32 12.29 0.67 11.26
C GLY A 32 13.34 -0.13 12.00
N LYS A 33 13.04 -0.53 13.24
CA LYS A 33 13.93 -1.39 14.03
C LYS A 33 13.92 -2.84 13.54
N VAL A 34 12.78 -3.28 13.00
CA VAL A 34 12.63 -4.57 12.34
C VAL A 34 12.64 -4.33 10.82
N PHE A 35 13.24 -5.27 10.08
CA PHE A 35 13.36 -5.14 8.63
C PHE A 35 11.99 -5.17 7.95
N HIS A 36 11.12 -6.13 8.32
CA HIS A 36 9.72 -6.17 7.90
C HIS A 36 8.81 -6.16 9.13
N GLU A 37 8.02 -5.09 9.31
CA GLU A 37 7.02 -4.96 10.37
C GLU A 37 5.66 -4.48 9.80
N GLU A 38 4.63 -4.47 10.63
CA GLU A 38 3.34 -3.88 10.24
C GLU A 38 3.50 -2.36 9.96
N PRO A 39 2.70 -1.78 9.05
CA PRO A 39 1.59 -2.41 8.34
C PRO A 39 2.01 -3.12 7.05
N GLN A 40 1.24 -4.13 6.63
CA GLN A 40 1.27 -4.59 5.24
C GLN A 40 0.63 -3.57 4.29
N VAL A 41 1.33 -3.22 3.22
CA VAL A 41 0.92 -2.18 2.25
C VAL A 41 0.58 -2.85 0.91
N LEU A 42 -0.71 -3.13 0.71
CA LEU A 42 -1.18 -3.76 -0.52
C LEU A 42 -1.18 -2.76 -1.69
N HIS A 43 -0.75 -3.22 -2.87
CA HIS A 43 -0.69 -2.43 -4.11
C HIS A 43 -1.99 -2.47 -4.92
N TYR A 44 -3.04 -3.04 -4.34
CA TYR A 44 -4.41 -3.08 -4.84
C TYR A 44 -5.34 -2.82 -3.66
N GLY A 45 -6.54 -2.31 -3.93
CA GLY A 45 -7.48 -2.05 -2.85
C GLY A 45 -8.60 -1.12 -3.22
N ARG A 46 -9.36 -0.74 -2.19
CA ARG A 46 -10.45 0.21 -2.30
C ARG A 46 -10.13 1.50 -1.56
N ALA A 47 -10.29 2.64 -2.22
CA ALA A 47 -10.14 3.95 -1.60
C ALA A 47 -11.02 4.08 -0.33
N GLY A 48 -10.48 4.71 0.71
CA GLY A 48 -11.13 4.90 2.00
C GLY A 48 -11.14 3.67 2.91
N THR A 49 -10.44 2.58 2.56
CA THR A 49 -10.38 1.35 3.37
C THR A 49 -9.00 1.11 4.00
N GLY A 50 -8.94 0.25 5.03
CA GLY A 50 -7.70 -0.09 5.71
C GLY A 50 -7.27 0.93 6.78
N LEU A 51 -6.04 0.75 7.25
CA LEU A 51 -5.43 1.56 8.31
C LEU A 51 -5.28 3.02 7.88
N GLU A 52 -5.62 3.94 8.77
CA GLU A 52 -5.44 5.38 8.56
C GLU A 52 -4.00 5.80 8.81
N LEU A 53 -3.39 6.49 7.85
CA LEU A 53 -2.03 7.00 7.94
C LEU A 53 -1.96 8.13 8.97
N LYS A 54 -0.95 8.03 9.83
CA LYS A 54 -0.66 8.99 10.89
C LYS A 54 0.79 9.45 10.81
N GLU A 55 1.02 10.66 11.29
CA GLU A 55 2.37 11.21 11.41
C GLU A 55 3.29 10.26 12.20
N GLY A 56 4.54 10.13 11.74
CA GLY A 56 5.55 9.26 12.34
C GLY A 56 5.58 7.81 11.84
N MET A 57 4.62 7.38 11.02
CA MET A 57 4.68 6.08 10.36
C MET A 57 5.78 6.02 9.30
N THR A 58 6.50 4.90 9.23
CA THR A 58 7.54 4.62 8.22
C THR A 58 7.29 3.26 7.59
N PHE A 59 7.14 3.21 6.26
CA PHE A 59 6.81 2.00 5.50
C PHE A 59 7.26 2.13 4.03
N THR A 60 7.25 1.02 3.30
CA THR A 60 7.60 0.93 1.87
C THR A 60 6.35 0.87 0.98
N ILE A 61 6.53 1.21 -0.29
CA ILE A 61 5.57 0.98 -1.39
C ILE A 61 6.40 0.36 -2.51
N GLU A 62 6.17 -0.92 -2.85
CA GLU A 62 7.07 -1.68 -3.73
C GLU A 62 6.43 -2.79 -4.57
#